data_AF-A0A6P7TQV3-F1
#
_entry.id   AF-A0A6P7TQV3-F1
#
_cell.length_a   1.000
_cell.length_b   1.000
_cell.length_c   1.000
_cell.angle_alpha   90.00
_cell.angle_beta   90.00
_cell.angle_gamma   90.00
#
_symmetry.space_group_name_H-M   'P 1'
#
loop_
_entity.id
_entity.type
_entity.pdbx_description
1 polymer ?
#
loop_
_entity_poly.entity_id
_entity_poly.type
_entity_poly.pdbx_seq_one_letter_code
_entity_poly.pdbx_strand_id
1 'polypeptide(L)'
;MELLKRSVIQATEAVNEERQKNVDLLQMIFPSTVAQKLWRGETVEPTKVNDVTMLFSDIVGFTAICSSCKPMTVVNMLNALYTHFDNFCGMLDVYKLSWNQCFVNNGQWKPFHQIC
;
A
#
# COMPACT_ATOMS: atom_id res chain seq x y z
N MET A 1 44.65 -0.02 -3.99
CA MET A 1 43.63 -0.02 -5.06
C MET A 1 42.49 -1.02 -4.79
N GLU A 2 42.74 -2.27 -4.38
CA GLU A 2 41.66 -3.24 -4.13
C GLU A 2 40.78 -2.92 -2.91
N LEU A 3 41.36 -2.43 -1.81
CA LEU A 3 40.59 -2.02 -0.62
C LEU A 3 39.61 -0.89 -0.93
N LEU A 4 40.01 0.04 -1.81
CA LEU A 4 39.15 1.14 -2.25
C LEU A 4 37.98 0.62 -3.10
N LYS A 5 38.25 -0.31 -4.04
CA LYS A 5 37.21 -0.97 -4.85
C LYS A 5 36.21 -1.72 -3.99
N ARG A 6 36.70 -2.49 -2.99
CA ARG A 6 35.85 -3.25 -2.07
C ARG A 6 34.97 -2.32 -1.21
N SER A 7 35.53 -1.20 -0.73
CA SER A 7 34.77 -0.18 0.00
C SER A 7 33.71 0.50 -0.86
N VAL A 8 34.01 0.83 -2.13
CA VAL A 8 33.04 1.41 -3.06
C VAL A 8 31.91 0.44 -3.38
N ILE A 9 32.22 -0.85 -3.58
CA ILE A 9 31.20 -1.89 -3.83
C ILE A 9 30.26 -2.03 -2.63
N GLN A 10 30.81 -2.14 -1.41
CA GLN A 10 30.01 -2.24 -0.19
C GLN A 10 29.14 -1.00 0.05
N ALA A 11 29.67 0.20 -0.20
CA ALA A 11 28.88 1.43 -0.11
C ALA A 11 27.76 1.45 -1.16
N THR A 12 28.03 0.97 -2.38
CA THR A 12 27.03 0.88 -3.45
C THR A 12 25.93 -0.13 -3.13
N GLU A 13 26.29 -1.29 -2.55
CA GLU A 13 25.33 -2.31 -2.10
C GLU A 13 24.43 -1.78 -0.97
N ALA A 14 25.01 -1.13 0.04
CA ALA A 14 24.25 -0.53 1.14
C ALA A 14 23.26 0.55 0.64
N VAL A 15 23.72 1.41 -0.29
CA VAL A 15 22.85 2.41 -0.93
C VAL A 15 21.74 1.75 -1.72
N ASN A 16 22.01 0.65 -2.44
CA ASN A 16 20.98 -0.07 -3.19
C ASN A 16 19.95 -0.75 -2.27
N GLU A 17 20.36 -1.31 -1.14
CA GLU A 17 19.43 -1.88 -0.15
C GLU A 17 18.51 -0.81 0.45
N GLU A 18 19.07 0.33 0.84
CA GLU A 18 18.28 1.45 1.37
C GLU A 18 17.34 2.02 0.30
N ARG A 19 17.81 2.05 -0.96
CA ARG A 19 16.99 2.40 -2.11
C ARG A 19 15.80 1.45 -2.28
N GLN A 20 16.03 0.15 -2.18
CA GLN A 20 14.98 -0.86 -2.35
C GLN A 20 13.92 -0.73 -1.25
N LYS A 21 14.33 -0.57 0.01
CA LYS A 21 13.39 -0.36 1.14
C LYS A 21 12.49 0.85 0.92
N ASN A 22 13.03 1.94 0.39
CA ASN A 22 12.23 3.13 0.07
C ASN A 22 11.23 2.90 -1.06
N VAL A 23 11.61 2.12 -2.09
CA VAL A 23 10.69 1.74 -3.18
C VAL A 23 9.56 0.86 -2.63
N ASP A 24 9.88 -0.11 -1.79
CA ASP A 24 8.90 -1.01 -1.19
C ASP A 24 7.89 -0.23 -0.33
N LEU A 25 8.36 0.75 0.46
CA LEU A 25 7.49 1.65 1.24
C LEU A 25 6.53 2.45 0.36
N LEU A 26 7.00 2.98 -0.77
CA LEU A 26 6.14 3.71 -1.71
C LEU A 26 5.09 2.81 -2.35
N GLN A 27 5.45 1.56 -2.64
CA GLN A 27 4.52 0.57 -3.21
C GLN A 27 3.48 0.06 -2.20
N MET A 28 3.79 0.08 -0.90
CA MET A 28 2.79 -0.19 0.15
C MET A 28 1.72 0.90 0.23
N ILE A 29 2.05 2.13 -0.17
CA ILE A 29 1.15 3.29 -0.05
C ILE A 29 0.40 3.55 -1.36
N PHE A 30 1.09 3.46 -2.50
CA PHE A 30 0.55 3.82 -3.81
C PHE A 30 0.56 2.62 -4.77
N PRO A 31 -0.34 2.58 -5.77
CA PRO A 31 -0.24 1.62 -6.85
C PRO A 31 1.14 1.70 -7.51
N SER A 32 1.67 0.56 -7.95
CA SER A 32 3.03 0.44 -8.48
C SER A 32 3.37 1.47 -9.56
N THR A 33 2.42 1.79 -10.45
CA THR A 33 2.56 2.79 -11.52
C THR A 33 2.73 4.21 -10.99
N VAL A 34 2.01 4.56 -9.92
CA VAL A 34 2.10 5.87 -9.26
C VAL A 34 3.38 5.95 -8.43
N ALA A 35 3.70 4.89 -7.67
CA ALA A 35 4.93 4.80 -6.89
C ALA A 35 6.18 4.98 -7.75
N GLN A 36 6.23 4.37 -8.95
CA GLN A 36 7.35 4.53 -9.88
C GLN A 36 7.52 5.95 -10.41
N LYS A 37 6.41 6.64 -10.74
CA LYS A 37 6.46 8.04 -11.21
C LYS A 37 6.97 8.96 -10.11
N LEU A 38 6.42 8.81 -8.90
CA LEU A 38 6.86 9.56 -7.72
C LEU A 38 8.34 9.32 -7.40
N TRP A 39 8.78 8.05 -7.49
CA TRP A 39 10.18 7.69 -7.29
C TRP A 39 11.13 8.35 -8.28
N ARG A 40 10.69 8.54 -9.53
CA ARG A 40 11.45 9.24 -10.58
C ARG A 40 11.36 10.77 -10.49
N GLY A 41 10.61 11.30 -9.51
CA GLY A 41 10.36 12.75 -9.38
C GLY A 41 9.43 13.30 -10.46
N GLU A 42 8.68 12.44 -11.14
CA GLU A 42 7.71 12.83 -12.16
C GLU A 42 6.41 13.34 -11.50
N THR A 43 5.73 14.27 -12.17
CA THR A 43 4.39 14.67 -11.77
C THR A 43 3.39 13.56 -12.06
N VAL A 44 2.48 13.31 -11.11
CA VAL A 44 1.40 12.35 -11.28
C VAL A 44 0.15 13.11 -11.66
N GLU A 45 -0.18 13.06 -12.96
CA GLU A 45 -1.41 13.67 -13.46
C GLU A 45 -2.65 12.90 -12.97
N PRO A 46 -3.75 13.59 -12.63
CA PRO A 46 -5.01 12.96 -12.28
C PRO A 46 -5.46 12.00 -13.39
N THR A 47 -5.67 10.74 -13.03
CA THR A 47 -6.07 9.70 -13.98
C THR A 47 -7.52 9.32 -13.73
N LYS A 48 -8.36 9.36 -14.78
CA LYS A 48 -9.70 8.81 -14.72
C LYS A 48 -9.62 7.31 -14.93
N VAL A 49 -10.19 6.55 -14.00
CA VAL A 49 -10.37 5.10 -14.15
C VAL A 49 -11.84 4.85 -14.41
N ASN A 50 -12.14 4.13 -15.51
CA ASN A 50 -13.50 3.71 -15.83
C ASN A 50 -13.75 2.34 -15.16
N ASP A 51 -15.02 2.02 -14.92
CA ASP A 51 -15.49 0.72 -14.40
C ASP A 51 -14.90 0.30 -13.05
N VAL A 52 -15.26 1.08 -12.04
CA VAL A 52 -14.74 0.95 -10.68
C VAL A 52 -15.84 0.57 -9.70
N THR A 53 -15.54 -0.36 -8.80
CA THR A 53 -16.43 -0.74 -7.71
C THR A 53 -15.82 -0.26 -6.39
N MET A 54 -16.58 0.55 -5.66
CA MET A 54 -16.18 1.07 -4.36
C MET A 54 -16.90 0.31 -3.25
N LEU A 55 -16.15 -0.14 -2.25
CA LEU A 55 -16.70 -0.67 -1.00
C LEU A 55 -16.61 0.41 0.09
N PHE A 56 -17.76 0.80 0.62
CA PHE A 56 -17.87 1.64 1.81
C PHE A 56 -18.27 0.76 3.00
N SER A 57 -17.53 0.87 4.09
CA SER A 57 -17.77 0.11 5.31
C SER A 57 -17.58 0.99 6.53
N ASP A 58 -18.43 0.82 7.52
CA ASP A 58 -18.37 1.53 8.81
C ASP A 58 -18.60 0.56 9.97
N ILE A 59 -18.05 0.88 11.13
CA ILE A 59 -18.19 0.09 12.35
C ILE A 59 -19.42 0.58 13.10
N VAL A 60 -20.49 -0.21 13.06
CA VAL A 60 -21.73 0.11 13.77
C VAL A 60 -21.45 0.25 15.27
N GLY A 61 -21.89 1.37 15.85
CA GLY A 61 -21.76 1.62 17.29
C GLY A 61 -20.35 1.98 17.75
N PHE A 62 -19.43 2.35 16.84
CA PHE A 62 -18.06 2.72 17.19
C PHE A 62 -17.98 3.78 18.29
N THR A 63 -18.84 4.81 18.26
CA THR A 63 -18.91 5.85 19.30
C THR A 63 -19.24 5.27 20.68
N ALA A 64 -20.15 4.31 20.76
CA ALA A 64 -20.50 3.66 22.02
C ALA A 64 -19.33 2.82 22.55
N ILE A 65 -18.67 2.05 21.67
CA ILE A 65 -17.49 1.25 22.01
C ILE A 65 -16.38 2.16 22.56
N CYS A 66 -16.09 3.26 21.88
CA CYS A 66 -15.10 4.25 22.33
C CYS A 66 -15.44 4.91 23.66
N SER A 67 -16.74 5.06 23.97
CA SER A 67 -17.20 5.65 25.22
C SER A 67 -17.15 4.68 26.40
N SER A 68 -17.31 3.38 26.15
CA SER A 68 -17.37 2.34 27.19
C SER A 68 -16.04 1.63 27.46
N CYS A 69 -15.13 1.61 26.48
CA CYS A 69 -13.89 0.83 26.54
C CYS A 69 -12.66 1.69 26.84
N LYS A 70 -11.62 1.07 27.41
CA LYS A 70 -10.31 1.71 27.56
C LYS A 70 -9.71 1.98 26.17
N PRO A 71 -9.02 3.13 25.96
CA PRO A 71 -8.43 3.47 24.66
C PRO A 71 -7.57 2.35 24.06
N MET A 72 -6.74 1.68 24.88
CA MET A 72 -5.90 0.57 24.42
C MET A 72 -6.71 -0.63 23.91
N THR A 73 -7.86 -0.92 24.51
CA THR A 73 -8.74 -2.00 24.05
C THR A 73 -9.32 -1.68 22.66
N VAL A 74 -9.71 -0.43 22.43
CA VAL A 74 -10.22 0.03 21.14
C VAL A 74 -9.13 -0.04 20.08
N VAL A 75 -7.92 0.43 20.38
CA VAL A 75 -6.78 0.37 19.45
C VAL A 75 -6.44 -1.06 19.08
N ASN A 76 -6.40 -1.98 20.05
CA ASN A 76 -6.12 -3.40 19.77
C ASN A 76 -7.21 -4.04 18.90
N MET A 77 -8.48 -3.72 19.14
CA MET A 77 -9.60 -4.18 18.32
C MET A 77 -9.47 -3.69 16.87
N LEU A 78 -9.22 -2.39 16.68
CA LEU A 78 -9.04 -1.81 15.34
C LEU A 78 -7.83 -2.39 14.62
N ASN A 79 -6.71 -2.57 15.33
CA ASN A 79 -5.50 -3.15 14.76
C ASN A 79 -5.75 -4.58 14.25
N ALA A 80 -6.42 -5.42 15.04
CA ALA A 80 -6.78 -6.77 14.63
C ALA A 80 -7.73 -6.79 13.42
N LEU A 81 -8.75 -5.93 13.43
CA LEU A 81 -9.71 -5.80 12.33
C LEU A 81 -9.02 -5.40 11.02
N TYR A 82 -8.21 -4.33 11.04
CA TYR A 82 -7.54 -3.84 9.83
C TYR A 82 -6.44 -4.78 9.36
N THR A 83 -5.74 -5.46 10.26
CA THR A 83 -4.74 -6.46 9.86
C THR A 83 -5.39 -7.62 9.11
N HIS A 84 -6.52 -8.14 9.60
CA HIS A 84 -7.26 -9.17 8.87
C HIS A 84 -7.80 -8.65 7.53
N PHE A 85 -8.33 -7.43 7.52
CA PHE A 85 -8.84 -6.81 6.30
C PHE A 85 -7.74 -6.61 5.25
N ASP A 86 -6.56 -6.15 5.66
CA ASP A 86 -5.41 -5.93 4.77
C ASP A 86 -4.90 -7.25 4.19
N ASN A 87 -4.91 -8.33 4.99
CA ASN A 87 -4.61 -9.68 4.49
C ASN A 87 -5.61 -10.12 3.41
N PHE A 88 -6.91 -9.91 3.60
CA PHE A 88 -7.91 -10.23 2.58
C PHE A 88 -7.76 -9.36 1.34
N CYS A 89 -7.42 -8.08 1.48
CA CYS A 89 -7.14 -7.20 0.36
C CYS A 89 -5.96 -7.72 -0.47
N GLY A 90 -4.88 -8.17 0.17
CA GLY A 90 -3.74 -8.79 -0.50
C GLY A 90 -4.09 -10.11 -1.20
N MET A 91 -4.97 -10.93 -0.62
CA MET A 91 -5.41 -12.20 -1.23
C MET A 91 -6.34 -12.01 -2.43
N LEU A 92 -7.19 -10.99 -2.38
CA LEU A 92 -8.20 -10.71 -3.40
C LEU A 92 -7.75 -9.67 -4.44
N ASP A 93 -6.53 -9.12 -4.27
CA ASP A 93 -5.98 -7.99 -5.04
C ASP A 93 -6.93 -6.80 -5.12
N VAL A 94 -7.36 -6.39 -3.94
CA VAL A 94 -8.18 -5.19 -3.78
C VAL A 94 -7.29 -4.09 -3.25
N TYR A 95 -7.36 -2.91 -3.87
CA TYR A 95 -6.55 -1.78 -3.43
C TYR A 95 -7.29 -1.02 -2.32
N LYS A 96 -6.68 -0.98 -1.14
CA LYS A 96 -7.17 -0.19 0.00
C LYS A 96 -6.79 1.28 -0.17
N LEU A 97 -7.80 2.15 -0.13
CA LEU A 97 -7.64 3.59 -0.03
C LEU A 97 -7.46 4.00 1.44
N SER A 98 -6.94 5.19 1.67
CA SER A 98 -6.49 5.71 2.98
C SER A 98 -7.56 5.79 4.08
N TRP A 99 -8.85 5.64 3.78
CA TRP A 99 -9.96 5.85 4.72
C TRP A 99 -11.06 4.80 4.62
N ASN A 100 -10.80 3.57 5.06
CA ASN A 100 -11.78 2.47 5.13
C ASN A 100 -12.54 2.18 3.82
N GLN A 101 -11.95 2.58 2.71
CA GLN A 101 -12.51 2.45 1.38
C GLN A 101 -11.62 1.51 0.59
N CYS A 102 -12.25 0.59 -0.13
CA CYS A 102 -11.55 -0.31 -1.03
C CYS A 102 -12.01 -0.10 -2.46
N PHE A 103 -11.05 -0.23 -3.37
CA PHE A 103 -11.21 -0.09 -4.80
C PHE A 103 -10.99 -1.44 -5.48
N VAL A 104 -11.98 -1.87 -6.28
CA VAL A 104 -11.90 -3.05 -7.15
C VAL A 104 -12.12 -2.60 -8.59
N ASN A 105 -11.27 -3.03 -9.51
CA ASN A 105 -11.48 -2.83 -10.95
C ASN A 105 -12.09 -4.11 -11.56
N ASN A 106 -13.28 -3.99 -12.16
CA ASN A 106 -13.97 -5.00 -12.98
C ASN A 106 -14.14 -6.45 -12.44
N GLY A 107 -13.82 -6.75 -11.18
CA GLY A 107 -14.09 -8.06 -10.56
C GLY A 107 -13.44 -9.27 -11.27
N GLN A 108 -12.55 -9.06 -12.26
CA GLN A 108 -11.84 -10.09 -12.99
C GLN A 108 -10.43 -9.63 -13.34
N TRP A 109 -9.46 -10.45 -12.95
CA TRP A 109 -8.04 -10.26 -13.20
C TRP A 109 -7.64 -10.59 -14.63
N LYS A 110 -6.82 -9.73 -15.26
CA LYS A 110 -6.02 -10.07 -16.45
C LYS A 110 -4.53 -9.78 -16.18
N PRO A 111 -3.61 -10.71 -16.50
CA PRO A 111 -2.19 -10.46 -16.38
C PRO A 111 -1.72 -9.37 -17.36
N PHE A 112 -0.78 -8.53 -16.89
CA PHE A 112 -0.29 -7.30 -17.52
C PHE A 112 0.37 -7.47 -18.92
N HIS A 113 0.45 -8.69 -19.46
CA HIS A 113 0.97 -8.98 -20.82
C HIS A 113 -0.11 -9.08 -21.90
N GLN A 114 -1.41 -8.89 -21.58
CA GLN A 114 -2.51 -8.99 -22.55
C GLN A 114 -3.24 -7.68 -22.84
N ILE A 115 -2.63 -6.52 -22.52
CA ILE A 115 -3.18 -5.18 -22.81
C ILE A 115 -2.18 -4.40 -23.68
N CYS A 116 -1.74 -5.03 -24.77
CA CYS A 116 -1.19 -4.36 -25.95
C CYS A 116 -2.12 -4.68 -27.12
#